data_AF-A0A6N3F4W5-F1
#
_entry.id   AF-A0A6N3F4W5-F1
#
_cell.length_a   1.000
_cell.length_b   1.000
_cell.length_c   1.000
_cell.angle_alpha   90.00
_cell.angle_beta   90.00
_cell.angle_gamma   90.00
#
_symmetry.space_group_name_H-M   'P 1'
#
loop_
_entity.id
_entity.type
_entity.pdbx_description
1 polymer ?
#
loop_
_entity_poly.entity_id
_entity_poly.type
_entity_poly.pdbx_seq_one_letter_code
_entity_poly.pdbx_strand_id
1 'polypeptide(L)'
;MTEEVYECFKRIVEKRKKPKKEPVIDGYKGFLFLDKKDMPEVALHWEKHFEWALAKHNRIYKEQLLKITPHVCRHTYCSNMAKSGMNPKTLQYLMGHSDIGVTLNTYTHLGAEDAKEELGKYAKMA
;
A
#
# COMPACT_ATOMS: atom_id res chain seq x y z
N MET A 1 2.07 13.46 3.40
CA MET A 1 1.40 12.33 4.10
C MET A 1 -0.03 12.76 4.36
N THR A 2 -1.02 11.90 4.11
CA THR A 2 -2.41 12.23 4.39
C THR A 2 -2.67 12.21 5.90
N GLU A 3 -3.71 12.93 6.34
CA GLU A 3 -4.09 13.00 7.76
C GLU A 3 -4.39 11.61 8.35
N GLU A 4 -5.10 10.78 7.60
CA GLU A 4 -5.45 9.41 8.01
C GLU A 4 -4.22 8.54 8.25
N VAL A 5 -3.20 8.65 7.38
CA VAL A 5 -1.96 7.89 7.51
C VAL A 5 -1.15 8.41 8.70
N TYR A 6 -1.11 9.72 8.91
CA TYR A 6 -0.45 10.32 10.07
C TYR A 6 -1.06 9.82 11.39
N GLU A 7 -2.38 9.91 11.53
CA GLU A 7 -3.10 9.45 12.73
C GLU A 7 -2.96 7.94 12.95
N CYS A 8 -2.88 7.16 11.87
CA CYS A 8 -2.56 5.73 11.95
C CYS A 8 -1.18 5.49 12.57
N PHE A 9 -0.13 6.14 12.07
CA PHE A 9 1.23 6.00 12.60
C PHE A 9 1.35 6.52 14.03
N LYS A 10 0.68 7.62 14.37
CA LYS A 10 0.63 8.13 15.73
C LYS A 10 0.09 7.08 16.70
N ARG A 11 -1.04 6.44 16.37
CA ARG A 11 -1.63 5.35 17.17
C ARG A 11 -0.69 4.14 17.26
N ILE A 12 0.00 3.79 16.18
CA ILE A 12 0.97 2.68 16.16
C ILE A 12 2.11 2.96 17.14
N VAL A 13 2.67 4.16 17.10
CA VAL A 13 3.78 4.58 17.98
C VAL A 13 3.33 4.61 19.44
N GLU A 14 2.15 5.17 19.73
CA GLU A 14 1.58 5.22 21.08
C GLU A 14 1.32 3.83 21.67
N LYS A 15 0.82 2.90 20.85
CA LYS A 15 0.47 1.52 21.28
C LYS A 15 1.61 0.53 21.12
N ARG A 16 2.78 0.97 20.63
CA ARG A 16 3.92 0.10 20.38
C ARG A 16 4.32 -0.65 21.65
N LYS A 17 4.47 -1.96 21.55
CA LYS A 17 5.00 -2.80 22.63
C LYS A 17 6.42 -2.32 23.01
N LYS A 18 6.69 -2.19 24.31
CA LYS A 18 8.01 -1.85 24.83
C LYS A 18 8.69 -3.14 25.30
N PRO A 19 9.55 -3.77 24.47
CA PRO A 19 10.25 -4.99 24.87
C PRO A 19 11.25 -4.67 25.99
N LYS A 20 11.61 -5.68 26.80
CA LYS A 20 12.62 -5.50 27.85
C LYS A 20 13.98 -5.12 27.29
N LYS A 21 14.31 -5.67 26.12
CA LYS A 21 15.52 -5.35 25.34
C LYS A 21 15.07 -4.97 23.94
N GLU A 22 15.46 -3.78 23.51
CA GLU A 22 15.14 -3.29 22.17
C GLU A 22 15.93 -4.10 21.13
N PRO A 23 15.27 -4.65 20.09
CA PRO A 23 15.97 -5.35 19.03
C PRO A 23 16.81 -4.37 18.21
N VAL A 24 18.05 -4.76 17.95
CA VAL A 24 18.98 -4.03 17.11
C VAL A 24 19.45 -4.95 15.98
N ILE A 25 19.25 -4.53 14.74
CA ILE A 25 19.67 -5.26 13.54
C ILE A 25 20.42 -4.27 12.66
N ASP A 26 21.68 -4.55 12.33
CA ASP A 26 22.54 -3.69 11.51
C ASP A 26 22.59 -2.21 11.95
N GLY A 27 22.53 -1.98 13.27
CA GLY A 27 22.52 -0.65 13.87
C GLY A 27 21.15 0.05 13.89
N TYR A 28 20.14 -0.52 13.23
CA TYR A 28 18.76 -0.04 13.28
C TYR A 28 18.04 -0.55 14.54
N LYS A 29 17.23 0.31 15.15
CA LYS A 29 16.44 0.04 16.37
C LYS A 29 15.11 0.80 16.31
N GLY A 30 14.17 0.48 17.20
CA GLY A 30 12.86 1.16 17.24
C GLY A 30 11.88 0.63 16.20
N PHE A 31 12.03 -0.63 15.77
CA PHE A 31 11.12 -1.28 14.82
C PHE A 31 9.67 -1.22 15.34
N LEU A 32 8.75 -0.77 14.51
CA LEU A 32 7.37 -0.49 14.94
C LEU A 32 6.57 -1.74 15.29
N PHE A 33 6.79 -2.83 14.56
CA PHE A 33 6.03 -4.09 14.69
C PHE A 33 6.96 -5.20 15.16
N LEU A 34 6.60 -5.83 16.28
CA LEU A 34 7.37 -6.88 16.93
C LEU A 34 6.52 -8.13 17.08
N ASP A 35 7.14 -9.29 16.85
CA ASP A 35 6.52 -10.59 17.02
C ASP A 35 6.41 -10.99 18.50
N LYS A 36 5.95 -12.22 18.75
CA LYS A 36 5.78 -12.76 20.11
C LYS A 36 7.10 -12.93 20.87
N LYS A 37 8.23 -12.96 20.16
CA LYS A 37 9.59 -13.09 20.69
C LYS A 37 10.31 -11.73 20.78
N ASP A 38 9.58 -10.62 20.62
CA ASP A 38 10.11 -9.25 20.63
C ASP A 38 11.08 -8.95 19.47
N MET A 39 11.01 -9.73 18.39
CA MET A 39 11.81 -9.51 17.17
C MET A 39 11.00 -8.79 16.09
N PRO A 40 11.61 -8.01 15.18
CA PRO A 40 10.88 -7.32 14.13
C PRO A 40 10.09 -8.29 13.24
N GLU A 41 8.84 -7.94 12.93
CA GLU A 41 8.03 -8.74 12.03
C GLU A 41 8.57 -8.73 10.59
N VAL A 42 8.75 -9.91 10.01
CA VAL A 42 9.09 -10.11 8.58
C VAL A 42 7.86 -10.31 7.69
N ALA A 43 8.07 -10.32 6.37
CA ALA A 43 7.03 -10.44 5.34
C ALA A 43 6.05 -11.62 5.56
N LEU A 44 6.56 -12.79 5.97
CA LEU A 44 5.74 -13.98 6.23
C LEU A 44 4.68 -13.74 7.32
N HIS A 45 4.99 -12.96 8.36
CA HIS A 45 4.02 -12.64 9.40
C HIS A 45 2.86 -11.82 8.82
N TRP A 46 3.18 -10.83 7.99
CA TRP A 46 2.17 -9.99 7.33
C TRP A 46 1.32 -10.78 6.34
N GLU A 47 1.90 -11.71 5.58
CA GLU A 47 1.12 -12.60 4.72
C GLU A 47 0.10 -13.42 5.53
N LYS A 48 0.51 -13.98 6.67
CA LYS A 48 -0.38 -14.72 7.56
C LYS A 48 -1.45 -13.83 8.20
N HIS A 49 -1.11 -12.60 8.60
CA HIS A 49 -2.08 -11.64 9.12
C HIS A 49 -3.17 -11.34 8.08
N PHE A 50 -2.79 -11.14 6.82
CA PHE A 50 -3.74 -10.92 5.73
C PHE A 50 -4.60 -12.15 5.45
N GLU A 51 -4.01 -13.35 5.42
CA GLU A 51 -4.78 -14.59 5.27
C GLU A 51 -5.84 -14.75 6.37
N TRP A 52 -5.49 -14.50 7.63
CA TRP A 52 -6.43 -14.58 8.75
C TRP A 52 -7.51 -13.51 8.70
N ALA A 53 -7.14 -12.27 8.37
CA ALA A 53 -8.09 -11.17 8.22
C ALA A 53 -9.10 -11.47 7.10
N LEU A 54 -8.61 -11.95 5.96
CA LEU A 54 -9.43 -12.35 4.82
C LEU A 54 -10.37 -13.51 5.17
N ALA A 55 -9.84 -14.58 5.77
CA ALA A 55 -10.65 -15.72 6.18
C ALA A 55 -11.74 -15.32 7.19
N LYS A 56 -11.41 -14.44 8.14
CA LYS A 56 -12.37 -13.91 9.11
C LYS A 56 -13.46 -13.08 8.43
N HIS A 57 -13.09 -12.18 7.52
CA HIS A 57 -14.04 -11.39 6.73
C HIS A 57 -15.00 -12.30 5.95
N ASN A 58 -14.44 -13.24 5.19
CA ASN A 58 -15.16 -14.17 4.35
C ASN A 58 -16.09 -15.11 5.14
N ARG A 59 -15.81 -15.37 6.42
CA ARG A 59 -16.74 -16.10 7.29
C ARG A 59 -17.94 -15.26 7.76
N ILE A 60 -17.80 -13.94 7.86
CA ILE A 60 -18.80 -13.03 8.45
C ILE A 60 -19.70 -12.43 7.39
N TYR A 61 -19.13 -12.04 6.24
CA TYR A 61 -19.84 -11.29 5.21
C TYR A 61 -20.29 -12.21 4.07
N LYS A 62 -21.48 -11.93 3.53
CA LYS A 62 -22.01 -12.66 2.37
C LYS A 62 -21.16 -12.45 1.13
N GLU A 63 -20.71 -11.22 0.91
CA GLU A 63 -19.79 -10.87 -0.17
C GLU A 63 -18.36 -11.21 0.23
N GLN A 64 -17.79 -12.16 -0.50
CA GLN A 64 -16.47 -12.67 -0.26
C GLN A 64 -15.44 -11.76 -0.92
N LEU A 65 -14.38 -11.42 -0.19
CA LEU A 65 -13.22 -10.76 -0.77
C LEU A 65 -12.35 -11.80 -1.48
N LEU A 66 -11.75 -11.36 -2.59
CA LEU A 66 -10.71 -12.11 -3.30
C LEU A 66 -9.43 -12.19 -2.45
N LYS A 67 -8.44 -12.95 -2.92
CA LYS A 67 -7.15 -13.04 -2.23
C LYS A 67 -6.47 -11.66 -2.17
N ILE A 68 -6.29 -11.14 -0.96
CA ILE A 68 -5.57 -9.90 -0.69
C ILE A 68 -4.24 -10.24 -0.03
N THR A 69 -3.16 -9.61 -0.49
CA THR A 69 -1.82 -9.70 0.11
C THR A 69 -1.25 -8.28 0.33
N PRO A 70 -0.20 -8.11 1.16
CA PRO A 70 0.45 -6.82 1.32
C PRO A 70 0.89 -6.19 -0.02
N HIS A 71 1.32 -7.00 -0.99
CA HIS A 71 1.70 -6.52 -2.31
C HIS A 71 0.51 -6.02 -3.13
N VAL A 72 -0.66 -6.66 -3.01
CA VAL A 72 -1.90 -6.20 -3.65
C VAL A 72 -2.27 -4.80 -3.16
N CYS A 73 -2.12 -4.49 -1.87
CA CYS A 73 -2.36 -3.15 -1.35
C CYS A 73 -1.50 -2.08 -2.04
N ARG A 74 -0.22 -2.39 -2.32
CA ARG A 74 0.69 -1.52 -3.05
C ARG A 74 0.25 -1.33 -4.51
N HIS A 75 -0.22 -2.37 -5.17
CA HIS A 75 -0.82 -2.25 -6.51
C HIS A 75 -2.10 -1.41 -6.50
N THR A 76 -3.00 -1.62 -5.53
CA THR A 76 -4.23 -0.83 -5.40
C THR A 76 -3.92 0.66 -5.22
N TYR A 77 -2.93 1.00 -4.39
CA TYR A 77 -2.46 2.38 -4.26
C TYR A 77 -1.99 2.94 -5.61
N CYS A 78 -1.12 2.22 -6.32
CA CYS A 78 -0.62 2.64 -7.64
C CYS A 78 -1.76 2.90 -8.63
N SER A 79 -2.68 1.93 -8.78
CA SER A 79 -3.82 2.04 -9.69
C SER A 79 -4.73 3.22 -9.34
N ASN A 80 -4.99 3.46 -8.06
CA ASN A 80 -5.86 4.57 -7.63
C ASN A 80 -5.22 5.93 -7.89
N MET A 81 -3.91 6.08 -7.62
CA MET A 81 -3.19 7.33 -7.89
C MET A 81 -3.04 7.59 -9.39
N ALA A 82 -2.84 6.54 -10.19
CA ALA A 82 -2.84 6.65 -11.65
C ALA A 82 -4.21 7.13 -12.16
N LYS A 83 -5.30 6.51 -11.70
CA LYS A 83 -6.68 6.92 -12.04
C LYS A 83 -7.03 8.33 -11.58
N SER A 84 -6.43 8.82 -10.49
CA SER A 84 -6.61 10.20 -10.04
C SER A 84 -5.80 11.22 -10.85
N GLY A 85 -5.14 10.79 -11.94
CA GLY A 85 -4.35 11.66 -12.82
C GLY A 85 -2.98 12.05 -12.24
N MET A 86 -2.45 11.31 -11.27
CA MET A 86 -1.11 11.59 -10.74
C MET A 86 -0.05 11.46 -11.83
N ASN A 87 0.89 12.40 -11.87
CA ASN A 87 2.02 12.35 -12.78
C ASN A 87 2.78 11.02 -12.64
N PRO A 88 3.01 10.26 -13.73
CA PRO A 88 3.65 8.95 -13.67
C PRO A 88 5.05 8.94 -13.05
N LYS A 89 5.85 10.01 -13.21
CA LYS A 89 7.18 10.12 -12.58
C LYS A 89 7.08 10.34 -11.08
N THR A 90 6.14 11.18 -10.63
CA THR A 90 5.86 11.36 -9.21
C THR A 90 5.40 10.05 -8.58
N LEU A 91 4.49 9.34 -9.25
CA LEU A 91 4.02 8.03 -8.79
C LEU A 91 5.17 7.01 -8.75
N GLN A 92 6.02 6.96 -9.77
CA GLN A 92 7.21 6.11 -9.77
C GLN A 92 8.13 6.36 -8.58
N TYR A 93 8.40 7.64 -8.27
CA TYR A 93 9.21 8.03 -7.13
C TYR A 93 8.59 7.58 -5.80
N LEU A 94 7.28 7.81 -5.61
CA LEU A 94 6.55 7.39 -4.41
C LEU A 94 6.50 5.87 -4.25
N MET A 95 6.39 5.15 -5.37
CA MET A 95 6.41 3.69 -5.38
C MET A 95 7.83 3.16 -5.13
N GLY A 96 8.87 3.91 -5.48
CA GLY A 96 10.26 3.43 -5.41
C GLY A 96 10.59 2.40 -6.49
N HIS A 97 9.98 2.51 -7.68
CA HIS A 97 10.32 1.65 -8.82
C HIS A 97 11.59 2.14 -9.53
N SER A 98 12.59 1.26 -9.64
CA SER A 98 13.80 1.52 -10.43
C SER A 98 13.51 1.62 -11.93
N ASP A 99 12.51 0.88 -12.43
CA ASP A 99 12.03 0.92 -13.81
C ASP A 99 10.62 1.52 -13.89
N ILE A 100 10.45 2.49 -14.79
CA ILE A 100 9.16 3.14 -15.04
C ILE A 100 8.15 2.18 -15.68
N GLY A 101 8.62 1.13 -16.38
CA GLY A 101 7.78 0.08 -16.95
C GLY A 101 6.87 -0.58 -15.90
N VAL A 102 7.35 -0.77 -14.66
CA VAL A 102 6.54 -1.34 -13.56
C VAL A 102 5.40 -0.41 -13.17
N THR A 103 5.62 0.90 -13.18
CA THR A 103 4.59 1.90 -12.91
C THR A 103 3.61 2.00 -14.09
N LEU A 104 4.13 2.07 -15.32
CA LEU A 104 3.34 2.23 -16.55
C LEU A 104 2.51 1.00 -16.92
N ASN A 105 2.92 -0.22 -16.55
CA ASN A 105 2.10 -1.42 -16.69
C ASN A 105 0.82 -1.36 -15.82
N THR A 106 0.77 -0.48 -14.82
CA THR A 106 -0.50 -0.18 -14.11
C THR A 106 -1.43 0.73 -14.92
N TYR A 107 -0.87 1.52 -15.84
CA TYR A 107 -1.59 2.42 -16.76
C TYR A 107 -2.10 1.70 -18.02
N THR A 108 -1.68 0.47 -18.31
CA THR A 108 -2.08 -0.22 -19.57
C THR A 108 -3.55 -0.62 -19.62
N HIS A 109 -4.32 -0.36 -18.57
CA HIS A 109 -5.78 -0.40 -18.61
C HIS A 109 -6.41 0.87 -19.19
N LEU A 110 -5.62 1.91 -19.48
CA LEU A 110 -6.09 3.08 -20.22
C LEU A 110 -6.37 2.67 -21.67
N GLY A 111 -7.64 2.73 -22.04
CA GLY A 111 -8.14 2.40 -23.37
C GLY A 111 -8.38 3.64 -24.23
N ALA A 112 -8.95 3.42 -25.41
CA ALA A 112 -9.33 4.50 -26.33
C ALA A 112 -10.34 5.49 -25.70
N GLU A 113 -11.18 5.02 -24.78
CA GLU A 113 -12.16 5.85 -24.07
C GLU A 113 -11.49 6.84 -23.11
N ASP A 114 -10.46 6.42 -22.37
CA ASP A 114 -9.72 7.31 -21.47
C ASP A 114 -8.96 8.40 -22.25
N ALA A 115 -8.39 8.04 -23.41
CA ALA A 115 -7.73 9.00 -24.31
C ALA A 115 -8.73 10.04 -24.87
N LYS A 116 -9.94 9.60 -25.22
CA LYS A 116 -11.02 10.47 -25.69
C LYS A 116 -11.52 11.40 -24.59
N GLU A 117 -11.63 10.91 -23.36
CA GLU A 117 -12.01 11.72 -22.20
C GLU A 117 -10.95 12.79 -21.89
N GLU A 118 -9.67 12.43 -21.87
CA GLU A 118 -8.57 13.38 -21.66
C GLU A 118 -8.54 14.46 -22.75
N LEU A 119 -8.63 14.09 -24.03
CA LEU A 119 -8.75 15.06 -25.13
C LEU A 119 -9.99 15.97 -24.97
N GLY A 120 -11.10 15.43 -24.50
CA GLY A 120 -12.31 16.19 -24.19
C GLY A 120 -12.13 17.21 -23.05
N LYS A 121 -11.27 16.93 -22.06
CA LYS A 121 -10.92 17.90 -21.00
C LYS A 121 -10.11 19.06 -21.56
N TYR A 122 -9.11 18.79 -22.41
CA TYR A 122 -8.33 19.85 -23.06
C TYR A 122 -9.19 20.71 -23.99
N ALA A 123 -10.12 20.12 -24.73
CA ALA A 123 -11.05 20.85 -25.60
C ALA A 123 -12.06 21.75 -24.85
N LYS A 124 -12.31 21.48 -23.56
CA LYS A 124 -13.18 22.32 -22.70
C LYS A 124 -12.43 23.40 -21.94
N MET A 125 -11.10 23.30 -21.88
CA MET A 125 -10.22 24.29 -21.25
C MET A 125 -9.68 25.34 -22.23
N ALA A 126 -9.86 25.11 -23.55
CA ALA A 126 -9.63 26.06 -24.63
C ALA A 126 -10.91 26.85 -24.95
#